data_AF-A0A8J2QE38-F1
#
_entry.id   AF-A0A8J2QE38-F1
#
_cell.length_a   1.000
_cell.length_b   1.000
_cell.length_c   1.000
_cell.angle_alpha   90.00
_cell.angle_beta   90.00
_cell.angle_gamma   90.00
#
_symmetry.space_group_name_H-M   'P 1'
#
loop_
_entity.id
_entity.type
_entity.pdbx_description
1 polymer ?
#
loop_
_entity_poly.entity_id
_entity_poly.type
_entity_poly.pdbx_seq_one_letter_code
_entity_poly.pdbx_strand_id
1 'polypeptide(L)'
;MQRPPSPRQPGPRGRSQPRPIMHILVSSVDLARVHPRAFTNITKGKLSRPLVPATPDRSPLGSGSPPLFSATLQVSVLSMFGRHNGQDERRIEELHKRRNFLAAYCKLIVYNVAPLRRAADVFKHYIRCYNDYGDIIKATLSKAREINKLGCALTMQLAMQMLFTDMLRLHPRPARTTGEFLEVKELAKRFAVMFGLDAVKNREALTALHRAGVSFAALEGPAPGPPPNLLFLEPLAEFSAKLLRQDKRAVLKFAETKFSSMQWGEEWAPLLAYRNSLLTDAPDERPPPARRHYTRRARGAAGGAAPESDDADDPHYSDPEI
;
A
#
# COMPACT_ATOMS: atom_id res chain seq x y z
N MET A 1 20.42 -62.73 -44.19
CA MET A 1 19.44 -61.64 -44.38
C MET A 1 18.04 -62.13 -44.03
N GLN A 2 17.55 -61.84 -42.82
CA GLN A 2 16.13 -61.95 -42.44
C GLN A 2 15.85 -60.83 -41.43
N ARG A 3 14.77 -60.06 -41.59
CA ARG A 3 14.41 -58.96 -40.67
C ARG A 3 13.43 -59.46 -39.61
N PRO A 4 13.71 -59.30 -38.30
CA PRO A 4 12.70 -59.39 -37.24
C PRO A 4 11.80 -58.14 -37.22
N PRO A 5 10.60 -58.21 -36.59
CA PRO A 5 9.53 -57.24 -36.81
C PRO A 5 9.61 -55.96 -35.98
N SER A 6 8.95 -54.91 -36.48
CA SER A 6 8.80 -53.59 -35.85
C SER A 6 8.08 -53.62 -34.50
N PRO A 7 8.39 -52.69 -33.57
CA PRO A 7 7.79 -52.67 -32.23
C PRO A 7 6.30 -52.32 -32.25
N ARG A 8 5.51 -53.03 -31.44
CA ARG A 8 4.08 -52.72 -31.20
C ARG A 8 3.94 -51.47 -30.35
N GLN A 9 3.19 -50.47 -30.82
CA GLN A 9 2.73 -49.36 -29.99
C GLN A 9 1.56 -49.80 -29.09
N PRO A 10 1.58 -49.51 -27.78
CA PRO A 10 0.38 -49.48 -26.95
C PRO A 10 -0.39 -48.18 -27.19
N GLY A 11 -1.71 -48.27 -27.36
CA GLY A 11 -2.59 -47.15 -27.71
C GLY A 11 -2.80 -46.09 -26.62
N PRO A 12 -3.58 -45.04 -26.92
CA PRO A 12 -3.68 -43.84 -26.07
C PRO A 12 -4.39 -44.13 -24.74
N ARG A 13 -3.72 -43.82 -23.63
CA ARG A 13 -4.40 -43.74 -22.32
C ARG A 13 -5.41 -42.58 -22.37
N GLY A 14 -6.64 -42.87 -21.92
CA GLY A 14 -7.78 -41.99 -22.13
C GLY A 14 -7.62 -40.58 -21.56
N ARG A 15 -8.06 -39.59 -22.33
CA ARG A 15 -8.29 -38.22 -21.83
C ARG A 15 -9.40 -38.24 -20.78
N SER A 16 -9.05 -38.06 -19.51
CA SER A 16 -10.01 -37.64 -18.49
C SER A 16 -10.46 -36.21 -18.78
N GLN A 17 -11.63 -36.05 -19.41
CA GLN A 17 -12.21 -34.72 -19.63
C GLN A 17 -12.54 -34.04 -18.29
N PRO A 18 -12.14 -32.79 -18.06
CA PRO A 18 -12.77 -31.99 -17.02
C PRO A 18 -14.20 -31.64 -17.48
N ARG A 19 -15.21 -32.21 -16.82
CA ARG A 19 -16.61 -31.80 -17.02
C ARG A 19 -16.80 -30.36 -16.50
N PRO A 20 -17.67 -29.55 -17.12
CA PRO A 20 -17.90 -28.17 -16.70
C PRO A 20 -18.59 -28.12 -15.34
N ILE A 21 -18.00 -27.42 -14.38
CA ILE A 21 -18.66 -27.10 -13.11
C ILE A 21 -19.58 -25.90 -13.36
N MET A 22 -20.82 -26.18 -13.74
CA MET A 22 -21.89 -25.18 -13.74
C MET A 22 -22.31 -24.83 -12.32
N HIS A 23 -22.53 -23.52 -12.10
CA HIS A 23 -23.47 -22.92 -11.14
C HIS A 23 -23.65 -23.57 -9.76
N ILE A 24 -23.00 -22.99 -8.75
CA ILE A 24 -23.55 -22.91 -7.39
C ILE A 24 -23.73 -21.42 -7.04
N LEU A 25 -24.85 -20.86 -7.50
CA LEU A 25 -25.32 -19.53 -7.15
C LEU A 25 -26.19 -19.67 -5.87
N VAL A 26 -25.55 -19.83 -4.71
CA VAL A 26 -26.28 -19.94 -3.43
C VAL A 26 -26.54 -18.56 -2.85
N SER A 27 -27.74 -18.06 -3.18
CA SER A 27 -28.59 -17.10 -2.47
C SER A 27 -27.95 -16.26 -1.35
N SER A 28 -27.76 -14.97 -1.61
CA SER A 28 -27.24 -13.96 -0.67
C SER A 28 -28.22 -13.53 0.43
N VAL A 29 -29.19 -14.36 0.84
CA VAL A 29 -30.35 -13.94 1.66
C VAL A 29 -30.33 -14.44 3.11
N ASP A 30 -29.74 -15.61 3.41
CA ASP A 30 -29.93 -16.26 4.72
C ASP A 30 -28.99 -15.80 5.86
N LEU A 31 -27.94 -15.03 5.58
CA LEU A 31 -26.96 -14.65 6.62
C LEU A 31 -27.44 -13.52 7.55
N ALA A 32 -28.59 -12.90 7.28
CA ALA A 32 -29.20 -11.90 8.17
C ALA A 32 -29.75 -12.51 9.48
N ARG A 33 -29.83 -13.84 9.60
CA ARG A 33 -30.60 -14.52 10.65
C ARG A 33 -29.79 -15.00 11.88
N VAL A 34 -28.45 -14.95 11.84
CA VAL A 34 -27.63 -15.76 12.78
C VAL A 34 -27.12 -15.02 14.03
N HIS A 35 -26.96 -13.68 14.05
CA HIS A 35 -26.55 -12.99 15.30
C HIS A 35 -26.92 -11.48 15.41
N PRO A 36 -28.19 -11.13 15.68
CA PRO A 36 -28.62 -9.72 15.80
C PRO A 36 -28.08 -8.98 17.05
N ARG A 37 -27.60 -9.70 18.08
CA ARG A 37 -27.23 -9.10 19.39
C ARG A 37 -25.79 -8.58 19.53
N ALA A 38 -24.88 -8.92 18.62
CA ALA A 38 -23.48 -8.48 18.70
C ALA A 38 -23.24 -7.09 18.06
N PHE A 39 -24.08 -6.70 17.10
CA PHE A 39 -23.91 -5.46 16.33
C PHE A 39 -24.51 -4.20 17.00
N THR A 40 -25.48 -4.36 17.90
CA THR A 40 -26.26 -3.24 18.48
C THR A 40 -25.53 -2.41 19.53
N ASN A 41 -24.45 -2.93 20.13
CA ASN A 41 -23.71 -2.25 21.19
C ASN A 41 -22.52 -1.39 20.68
N ILE A 42 -22.13 -1.52 19.41
CA ILE A 42 -21.01 -0.74 18.83
C ILE A 42 -21.52 0.58 18.20
N THR A 43 -22.80 0.68 17.87
CA THR A 43 -23.42 1.88 17.27
C THR A 43 -23.91 2.92 18.28
N LYS A 44 -24.04 2.56 19.57
CA LYS A 44 -24.47 3.47 20.64
C LYS A 44 -23.27 3.86 21.51
N GLY A 45 -22.64 5.00 21.19
CA GLY A 45 -21.38 5.43 21.79
C GLY A 45 -21.43 5.70 23.30
N LYS A 46 -21.12 4.68 24.11
CA LYS A 46 -20.70 4.81 25.52
C LYS A 46 -19.56 3.85 25.82
N LEU A 47 -18.32 4.32 25.69
CA LEU A 47 -17.18 3.75 26.41
C LEU A 47 -16.71 4.79 27.44
N SER A 48 -17.04 4.56 28.70
CA SER A 48 -16.60 5.41 29.82
C SER A 48 -16.21 4.55 31.00
N ARG A 49 -14.97 4.03 30.98
CA ARG A 49 -14.03 3.99 32.13
C ARG A 49 -12.73 3.25 31.77
N PRO A 50 -11.60 3.54 32.44
CA PRO A 50 -10.29 2.97 32.12
C PRO A 50 -10.10 1.59 32.76
N LEU A 51 -9.30 0.73 32.11
CA LEU A 51 -8.78 -0.50 32.71
C LEU A 51 -7.47 -0.21 33.47
N VAL A 52 -7.41 -0.70 34.72
CA VAL A 52 -6.17 -0.88 35.50
C VAL A 52 -5.61 -2.27 35.19
N PRO A 53 -4.29 -2.48 35.11
CA PRO A 53 -3.73 -3.76 34.69
C PRO A 53 -3.72 -4.79 35.82
N ALA A 54 -4.03 -6.04 35.48
CA ALA A 54 -3.77 -7.22 36.30
C ALA A 54 -2.73 -8.12 35.61
N THR A 55 -1.82 -8.68 36.39
CA THR A 55 -0.71 -9.53 35.95
C THR A 55 -1.15 -10.96 35.59
N PRO A 56 -0.33 -11.75 34.87
CA PRO A 56 -0.80 -12.90 34.12
C PRO A 56 -0.61 -14.25 34.82
N ASP A 57 -1.56 -15.17 34.63
CA ASP A 57 -1.31 -16.61 34.62
C ASP A 57 -2.31 -17.34 33.68
N ARG A 58 -1.93 -18.54 33.23
CA ARG A 58 -2.60 -19.50 32.31
C ARG A 58 -2.50 -19.25 30.80
N SER A 59 -1.48 -19.91 30.25
CA SER A 59 -1.51 -20.90 29.14
C SER A 59 -2.33 -20.66 27.86
N PRO A 60 -1.79 -21.02 26.67
CA PRO A 60 -2.31 -20.57 25.39
C PRO A 60 -3.51 -21.39 24.88
N LEU A 61 -4.70 -20.78 24.87
CA LEU A 61 -5.79 -21.21 23.99
C LEU A 61 -5.60 -20.55 22.61
N GLY A 62 -5.35 -21.37 21.59
CA GLY A 62 -5.03 -20.91 20.23
C GLY A 62 -6.19 -20.16 19.57
N SER A 63 -6.10 -18.83 19.51
CA SER A 63 -7.09 -17.93 18.88
C SER A 63 -6.96 -17.84 17.35
N GLY A 64 -6.93 -19.00 16.69
CA GLY A 64 -7.14 -19.06 15.24
C GLY A 64 -8.59 -18.73 14.91
N SER A 65 -8.87 -17.51 14.44
CA SER A 65 -10.23 -17.17 13.97
C SER A 65 -10.61 -18.15 12.85
N PRO A 66 -11.78 -18.82 12.90
CA PRO A 66 -12.10 -19.87 11.94
C PRO A 66 -12.10 -19.35 10.50
N PRO A 67 -11.62 -20.14 9.52
CA PRO A 67 -11.46 -19.69 8.14
C PRO A 67 -12.78 -19.22 7.52
N LEU A 68 -13.92 -19.76 7.97
CA LEU A 68 -15.26 -19.33 7.56
C LEU A 68 -15.55 -17.87 7.90
N PHE A 69 -15.23 -17.39 9.10
CA PHE A 69 -15.42 -15.97 9.46
C PHE A 69 -14.54 -15.05 8.59
N SER A 70 -13.33 -15.51 8.27
CA SER A 70 -12.43 -14.82 7.34
C SER A 70 -13.02 -14.73 5.93
N ALA A 71 -13.48 -15.86 5.37
CA ALA A 71 -14.04 -15.93 4.03
C ALA A 71 -15.36 -15.13 3.92
N THR A 72 -16.25 -15.23 4.90
CA THR A 72 -17.51 -14.48 4.94
C THR A 72 -17.27 -12.97 4.96
N LEU A 73 -16.31 -12.48 5.76
CA LEU A 73 -15.93 -11.06 5.76
C LEU A 73 -15.30 -10.65 4.42
N GLN A 74 -14.45 -11.49 3.83
CA GLN A 74 -13.78 -11.19 2.56
C GLN A 74 -14.77 -11.12 1.38
N VAL A 75 -15.76 -12.02 1.34
CA VAL A 75 -16.89 -11.97 0.39
C VAL A 75 -17.77 -10.75 0.64
N SER A 76 -18.02 -10.39 1.90
CA SER A 76 -18.79 -9.18 2.26
C SER A 76 -18.10 -7.89 1.80
N VAL A 77 -16.78 -7.78 2.03
CA VAL A 77 -15.95 -6.66 1.56
C VAL A 77 -15.94 -6.58 0.03
N LEU A 78 -15.80 -7.72 -0.67
CA LEU A 78 -15.86 -7.75 -2.13
C LEU A 78 -17.24 -7.32 -2.67
N SER A 79 -18.33 -7.74 -2.00
CA SER A 79 -19.70 -7.35 -2.36
C SER A 79 -19.98 -5.86 -2.17
N MET A 80 -19.31 -5.19 -1.23
CA MET A 80 -19.50 -3.74 -0.98
C MET A 80 -18.96 -2.86 -2.11
N PHE A 81 -17.96 -3.34 -2.86
CA PHE A 81 -17.36 -2.63 -3.99
C PHE A 81 -18.06 -2.90 -5.35
N GLY A 82 -19.13 -3.70 -5.39
CA GLY A 82 -19.92 -3.93 -6.60
C GLY A 82 -20.74 -2.70 -7.01
N ARG A 83 -20.61 -2.24 -8.27
CA ARG A 83 -21.42 -1.15 -8.84
C ARG A 83 -22.87 -1.60 -9.04
N HIS A 84 -23.82 -0.74 -8.69
CA HIS A 84 -25.25 -0.95 -8.90
C HIS A 84 -25.85 0.25 -9.65
N ASN A 85 -26.64 -0.01 -10.70
CA ASN A 85 -27.27 1.01 -11.52
C ASN A 85 -28.79 1.03 -11.26
N GLY A 86 -29.27 2.03 -10.51
CA GLY A 86 -30.70 2.26 -10.30
C GLY A 86 -30.99 3.24 -9.17
N GLN A 87 -31.85 4.24 -9.46
CA GLN A 87 -32.50 5.21 -8.56
C GLN A 87 -31.61 5.83 -7.44
N ASP A 88 -31.20 7.08 -7.65
CA ASP A 88 -30.14 7.72 -6.88
C ASP A 88 -30.37 7.80 -5.36
N GLU A 89 -31.59 8.02 -4.88
CA GLU A 89 -31.89 8.02 -3.44
C GLU A 89 -31.62 6.65 -2.78
N ARG A 90 -32.09 5.56 -3.41
CA ARG A 90 -31.85 4.19 -2.93
C ARG A 90 -30.37 3.84 -2.99
N ARG A 91 -29.67 4.30 -4.02
CA ARG A 91 -28.22 4.16 -4.18
C ARG A 91 -27.44 4.91 -3.08
N ILE A 92 -27.86 6.12 -2.73
CA ILE A 92 -27.27 6.92 -1.63
C ILE A 92 -27.47 6.20 -0.29
N GLU A 93 -28.70 5.76 0.02
CA GLU A 93 -28.96 4.98 1.24
C GLU A 93 -28.12 3.70 1.34
N GLU A 94 -28.03 2.94 0.25
CA GLU A 94 -27.25 1.70 0.24
C GLU A 94 -25.76 1.98 0.42
N LEU A 95 -25.24 3.03 -0.25
CA LEU A 95 -23.86 3.47 -0.07
C LEU A 95 -23.60 3.87 1.39
N HIS A 96 -24.50 4.60 2.04
CA HIS A 96 -24.37 4.92 3.48
C HIS A 96 -24.35 3.66 4.36
N LYS A 97 -25.20 2.66 4.07
CA LYS A 97 -25.21 1.37 4.78
C LYS A 97 -23.88 0.62 4.60
N ARG A 98 -23.35 0.55 3.37
CA ARG A 98 -22.04 -0.07 3.05
C ARG A 98 -20.87 0.69 3.70
N ARG A 99 -20.85 2.02 3.65
CA ARG A 99 -19.85 2.88 4.31
C ARG A 99 -19.85 2.69 5.83
N ASN A 100 -21.02 2.61 6.46
CA ASN A 100 -21.16 2.35 7.90
C ASN A 100 -20.61 0.97 8.29
N PHE A 101 -20.87 -0.07 7.49
CA PHE A 101 -20.27 -1.39 7.71
C PHE A 101 -18.75 -1.35 7.58
N LEU A 102 -18.21 -0.74 6.52
CA LEU A 102 -16.77 -0.63 6.30
C LEU A 102 -16.09 0.11 7.46
N ALA A 103 -16.67 1.21 7.93
CA ALA A 103 -16.18 1.94 9.10
C ALA A 103 -16.21 1.09 10.38
N ALA A 104 -17.23 0.26 10.58
CA ALA A 104 -17.28 -0.68 11.70
C ALA A 104 -16.20 -1.76 11.61
N TYR A 105 -16.00 -2.36 10.42
CA TYR A 105 -14.93 -3.34 10.18
C TYR A 105 -13.53 -2.74 10.40
N CYS A 106 -13.28 -1.54 9.88
CA CYS A 106 -12.01 -0.82 10.08
C CYS A 106 -11.75 -0.50 11.56
N LYS A 107 -12.78 -0.18 12.36
CA LYS A 107 -12.65 0.00 13.82
C LYS A 107 -12.18 -1.29 14.50
N LEU A 108 -12.70 -2.46 14.13
CA LEU A 108 -12.23 -3.74 14.71
C LEU A 108 -10.74 -3.96 14.47
N ILE A 109 -10.21 -3.52 13.33
CA ILE A 109 -8.78 -3.61 13.02
C ILE A 109 -7.97 -2.58 13.82
N VAL A 110 -8.41 -1.32 13.83
CA VAL A 110 -7.73 -0.23 14.56
C VAL A 110 -7.66 -0.48 16.07
N TYR A 111 -8.70 -1.07 16.66
CA TYR A 111 -8.73 -1.46 18.07
C TYR A 111 -8.14 -2.86 18.33
N ASN A 112 -7.42 -3.45 17.37
CA ASN A 112 -6.74 -4.74 17.47
C ASN A 112 -7.63 -5.94 17.87
N VAL A 113 -8.95 -5.84 17.64
CA VAL A 113 -9.91 -6.95 17.75
C VAL A 113 -9.76 -7.90 16.56
N ALA A 114 -9.40 -7.35 15.40
CA ALA A 114 -9.03 -8.08 14.20
C ALA A 114 -7.56 -7.78 13.84
N PRO A 115 -6.75 -8.78 13.42
CA PRO A 115 -5.33 -8.57 13.12
C PRO A 115 -5.16 -7.65 11.90
N LEU A 116 -4.22 -6.69 12.02
CA LEU A 116 -3.96 -5.64 11.02
C LEU A 116 -3.78 -6.16 9.59
N ARG A 117 -3.21 -7.35 9.41
CA ARG A 117 -3.07 -8.02 8.11
C ARG A 117 -4.37 -8.09 7.30
N ARG A 118 -5.53 -8.21 7.96
CA ARG A 118 -6.87 -8.22 7.33
C ARG A 118 -7.29 -6.89 6.72
N ALA A 119 -6.58 -5.80 7.00
CA ALA A 119 -6.81 -4.53 6.31
C ALA A 119 -6.32 -4.54 4.86
N ALA A 120 -5.43 -5.48 4.48
CA ALA A 120 -4.95 -5.59 3.10
C ALA A 120 -6.09 -5.80 2.09
N ASP A 121 -7.12 -6.57 2.49
CA ASP A 121 -8.36 -6.78 1.72
C ASP A 121 -9.14 -5.49 1.45
N VAL A 122 -9.00 -4.47 2.30
CA VAL A 122 -9.64 -3.15 2.12
C VAL A 122 -8.70 -2.18 1.42
N PHE A 123 -7.43 -2.14 1.85
CA PHE A 123 -6.41 -1.22 1.35
C PHE A 123 -6.16 -1.38 -0.15
N LYS A 124 -6.30 -2.60 -0.71
CA LYS A 124 -6.15 -2.83 -2.16
C LYS A 124 -7.20 -2.13 -3.02
N HIS A 125 -8.35 -1.76 -2.47
CA HIS A 125 -9.44 -1.07 -3.19
C HIS A 125 -9.37 0.47 -3.11
N TYR A 126 -8.33 1.03 -2.46
CA TYR A 126 -8.24 2.47 -2.20
C TYR A 126 -8.29 3.36 -3.45
N ILE A 127 -7.75 2.90 -4.59
CA ILE A 127 -7.82 3.64 -5.86
C ILE A 127 -9.20 3.48 -6.50
N ARG A 128 -9.63 2.25 -6.78
CA ARG A 128 -10.88 1.94 -7.50
C ARG A 128 -12.13 2.53 -6.87
N CYS A 129 -12.13 2.68 -5.55
CA CYS A 129 -13.31 3.10 -4.78
C CYS A 129 -13.04 4.36 -3.95
N TYR A 130 -12.12 5.21 -4.43
CA TYR A 130 -11.67 6.44 -3.76
C TYR A 130 -12.83 7.41 -3.44
N ASN A 131 -13.75 7.62 -4.38
CA ASN A 131 -14.87 8.55 -4.21
C ASN A 131 -15.88 8.08 -3.14
N ASP A 132 -16.10 6.77 -3.03
CA ASP A 132 -17.13 6.16 -2.18
C ASP A 132 -16.63 5.86 -0.76
N TYR A 133 -15.36 5.45 -0.62
CA TYR A 133 -14.79 4.93 0.63
C TYR A 133 -13.39 5.47 0.95
N GLY A 134 -12.82 6.34 0.12
CA GLY A 134 -11.43 6.80 0.26
C GLY A 134 -11.15 7.51 1.59
N ASP A 135 -12.13 8.23 2.14
CA ASP A 135 -12.04 8.88 3.45
C ASP A 135 -11.88 7.87 4.60
N ILE A 136 -12.75 6.84 4.63
CA ILE A 136 -12.72 5.76 5.62
C ILE A 136 -11.40 4.97 5.52
N ILE A 137 -10.98 4.61 4.31
CA ILE A 137 -9.74 3.86 4.08
C ILE A 137 -8.52 4.70 4.49
N LYS A 138 -8.46 5.98 4.12
CA LYS A 138 -7.39 6.93 4.50
C LYS A 138 -7.30 7.16 6.01
N ALA A 139 -8.43 7.30 6.69
CA ALA A 139 -8.48 7.42 8.15
C ALA A 139 -7.96 6.13 8.83
N THR A 140 -8.37 4.97 8.31
CA THR A 140 -7.93 3.65 8.80
C THR A 140 -6.43 3.44 8.62
N LEU A 141 -5.89 3.74 7.44
CA LEU A 141 -4.46 3.69 7.13
C LEU A 141 -3.65 4.60 8.07
N SER A 142 -4.10 5.85 8.25
CA SER A 142 -3.43 6.81 9.13
C SER A 142 -3.39 6.31 10.58
N LYS A 143 -4.51 5.83 11.10
CA LYS A 143 -4.57 5.35 12.49
C LYS A 143 -3.83 4.03 12.71
N ALA A 144 -3.88 3.11 11.75
CA ALA A 144 -3.07 1.89 11.79
C ALA A 144 -1.56 2.20 11.80
N ARG A 145 -1.12 3.20 11.02
CA ARG A 145 0.29 3.64 10.97
C ARG A 145 0.75 4.31 12.27
N GLU A 146 -0.11 5.07 12.94
CA GLU A 146 0.17 5.63 14.27
C GLU A 146 0.40 4.53 15.31
N ILE A 147 -0.43 3.47 15.28
CA ILE A 147 -0.38 2.37 16.26
C ILE A 147 0.80 1.43 15.99
N ASN A 148 1.01 1.04 14.73
CA ASN A 148 2.09 0.12 14.36
C ASN A 148 2.60 0.42 12.93
N LYS A 149 3.65 1.24 12.83
CA LYS A 149 4.28 1.62 11.55
C LYS A 149 4.73 0.42 10.72
N LEU A 150 5.44 -0.52 11.34
CA LEU A 150 6.01 -1.70 10.67
C LEU A 150 4.90 -2.63 10.17
N GLY A 151 3.93 -2.96 11.03
CA GLY A 151 2.77 -3.77 10.66
C GLY A 151 1.90 -3.10 9.59
N CYS A 152 1.74 -1.78 9.63
CA CYS A 152 1.02 -1.02 8.61
C CYS A 152 1.75 -1.08 7.26
N ALA A 153 3.08 -0.87 7.23
CA ALA A 153 3.88 -0.97 6.02
C ALA A 153 3.84 -2.37 5.39
N LEU A 154 3.98 -3.42 6.19
CA LEU A 154 3.84 -4.80 5.73
C LEU A 154 2.42 -5.12 5.23
N THR A 155 1.39 -4.46 5.76
CA THR A 155 0.00 -4.61 5.31
C THR A 155 -0.28 -3.84 4.02
N MET A 156 0.28 -2.63 3.83
CA MET A 156 0.29 -1.92 2.55
C MET A 156 0.99 -2.75 1.46
N GLN A 157 2.13 -3.33 1.80
CA GLN A 157 2.90 -4.21 0.92
C GLN A 157 2.10 -5.46 0.51
N LEU A 158 1.40 -6.10 1.46
CA LEU A 158 0.50 -7.22 1.18
C LEU A 158 -0.68 -6.79 0.28
N ALA A 159 -1.28 -5.62 0.51
CA ALA A 159 -2.37 -5.11 -0.32
C ALA A 159 -1.94 -4.90 -1.78
N MET A 160 -0.73 -4.36 -2.00
CA MET A 160 -0.14 -4.21 -3.34
C MET A 160 0.15 -5.57 -3.98
N GLN A 161 0.71 -6.53 -3.25
CA GLN A 161 0.95 -7.89 -3.74
C GLN A 161 -0.36 -8.57 -4.16
N MET A 162 -1.41 -8.47 -3.36
CA MET A 162 -2.72 -9.02 -3.67
C MET A 162 -3.31 -8.40 -4.94
N LEU A 163 -3.27 -7.07 -5.09
CA LEU A 163 -3.76 -6.40 -6.29
C LEU A 163 -2.96 -6.79 -7.55
N PHE A 164 -1.63 -6.92 -7.43
CA PHE A 164 -0.77 -7.37 -8.52
C PHE A 164 -1.00 -8.86 -8.88
N THR A 165 -1.23 -9.73 -7.89
CA THR A 165 -1.61 -11.14 -8.12
C THR A 165 -2.99 -11.25 -8.78
N ASP A 166 -3.96 -10.43 -8.37
CA ASP A 166 -5.27 -10.36 -9.01
C ASP A 166 -5.16 -9.89 -10.47
N MET A 167 -4.26 -8.95 -10.77
CA MET A 167 -3.93 -8.51 -12.13
C MET A 167 -3.26 -9.62 -12.96
N LEU A 168 -2.28 -10.36 -12.42
CA LEU A 168 -1.63 -11.48 -13.12
C LEU A 168 -2.60 -12.61 -13.50
N ARG A 169 -3.67 -12.82 -12.73
CA ARG A 169 -4.73 -13.80 -13.06
C ARG A 169 -5.54 -13.40 -14.29
N LEU A 170 -5.68 -12.11 -14.54
CA LEU A 170 -6.36 -11.55 -15.72
C LEU A 170 -5.41 -11.41 -16.92
N HIS A 171 -4.15 -11.06 -16.64
CA HIS A 171 -3.12 -10.80 -17.64
C HIS A 171 -1.83 -11.57 -17.30
N PRO A 172 -1.66 -12.82 -17.77
CA PRO A 172 -0.49 -13.65 -17.48
C PRO A 172 0.85 -13.08 -17.98
N ARG A 173 0.80 -12.10 -18.90
CA ARG A 173 1.94 -11.32 -19.41
C ARG A 173 1.53 -9.84 -19.44
N PRO A 174 1.59 -9.13 -18.31
CA PRO A 174 1.13 -7.74 -18.26
C PRO A 174 2.17 -6.80 -18.89
N ALA A 175 1.69 -5.73 -19.51
CA ALA A 175 2.52 -4.67 -20.04
C ALA A 175 2.51 -3.46 -19.09
N ARG A 176 3.49 -2.56 -19.24
CA ARG A 176 3.52 -1.28 -18.50
C ARG A 176 2.28 -0.40 -18.71
N THR A 177 1.56 -0.63 -19.80
CA THR A 177 0.34 0.08 -20.21
C THR A 177 -0.95 -0.60 -19.75
N THR A 178 -0.89 -1.79 -19.13
CA THR A 178 -2.08 -2.49 -18.59
C THR A 178 -2.72 -1.64 -17.49
N GLY A 179 -4.03 -1.38 -17.59
CA GLY A 179 -4.74 -0.46 -16.68
C GLY A 179 -4.64 -0.87 -15.21
N GLU A 180 -4.82 -2.15 -14.91
CA GLU A 180 -4.67 -2.76 -13.59
C GLU A 180 -3.25 -2.60 -13.03
N PHE A 181 -2.22 -2.58 -13.89
CA PHE A 181 -0.85 -2.33 -13.45
C PHE A 181 -0.62 -0.84 -13.11
N LEU A 182 -1.23 0.07 -13.88
CA LEU A 182 -1.24 1.50 -13.56
C LEU A 182 -1.96 1.77 -12.22
N GLU A 183 -3.04 1.05 -11.92
CA GLU A 183 -3.70 1.10 -10.61
C GLU A 183 -2.78 0.64 -9.47
N VAL A 184 -1.98 -0.41 -9.66
CA VAL A 184 -0.98 -0.87 -8.67
C VAL A 184 0.10 0.22 -8.45
N LYS A 185 0.59 0.86 -9.52
CA LYS A 185 1.56 1.98 -9.41
C LYS A 185 0.96 3.19 -8.70
N GLU A 186 -0.29 3.55 -9.01
CA GLU A 186 -0.97 4.66 -8.34
C GLU A 186 -1.26 4.36 -6.86
N LEU A 187 -1.62 3.12 -6.52
CA LEU A 187 -1.75 2.67 -5.13
C LEU A 187 -0.41 2.80 -4.38
N ALA A 188 0.68 2.37 -5.00
CA ALA A 188 2.03 2.47 -4.46
C ALA A 188 2.44 3.93 -4.20
N LYS A 189 2.22 4.83 -5.17
CA LYS A 189 2.47 6.28 -5.01
C LYS A 189 1.72 6.85 -3.81
N ARG A 190 0.43 6.55 -3.68
CA ARG A 190 -0.37 7.06 -2.55
C ARG A 190 0.12 6.53 -1.21
N PHE A 191 0.51 5.25 -1.12
CA PHE A 191 1.13 4.68 0.08
C PHE A 191 2.51 5.29 0.37
N ALA A 192 3.35 5.55 -0.63
CA ALA A 192 4.66 6.18 -0.46
C ALA A 192 4.55 7.59 0.13
N VAL A 193 3.55 8.39 -0.29
CA VAL A 193 3.24 9.70 0.31
C VAL A 193 2.89 9.58 1.80
N MET A 194 2.27 8.48 2.24
CA MET A 194 1.88 8.30 3.64
C MET A 194 3.06 8.23 4.62
N PHE A 195 4.27 7.87 4.18
CA PHE A 195 5.44 7.86 5.06
C PHE A 195 6.00 9.27 5.34
N GLY A 196 5.56 10.30 4.61
CA GLY A 196 5.98 11.69 4.84
C GLY A 196 7.43 11.95 4.38
N LEU A 197 8.16 12.76 5.14
CA LEU A 197 9.56 13.14 4.88
C LEU A 197 10.54 12.60 5.92
N ASP A 198 10.07 12.22 7.11
CA ASP A 198 10.92 11.74 8.21
C ASP A 198 11.38 10.29 7.96
N ALA A 199 12.41 10.14 7.15
CA ALA A 199 12.96 8.83 6.77
C ALA A 199 13.52 8.07 7.98
N VAL A 200 14.04 8.77 9.01
CA VAL A 200 14.57 8.15 10.23
C VAL A 200 13.45 7.45 11.02
N LYS A 201 12.31 8.12 11.27
CA LYS A 201 11.16 7.55 11.99
C LYS A 201 10.43 6.43 11.22
N ASN A 202 10.73 6.23 9.94
CA ASN A 202 10.10 5.23 9.08
C ASN A 202 11.08 4.14 8.56
N ARG A 203 12.38 4.27 8.88
CA ARG A 203 13.49 3.43 8.44
C ARG A 203 13.18 1.93 8.43
N GLU A 204 12.78 1.41 9.59
CA GLU A 204 12.51 -0.01 9.78
C GLU A 204 11.32 -0.47 8.91
N ALA A 205 10.22 0.29 8.94
CA ALA A 205 8.99 -0.01 8.22
C ALA A 205 9.20 -0.02 6.69
N LEU A 206 9.93 0.95 6.16
CA LEU A 206 10.26 1.03 4.72
C LEU A 206 11.26 -0.06 4.31
N THR A 207 12.28 -0.34 5.13
CA THR A 207 13.24 -1.42 4.85
C THR A 207 12.54 -2.78 4.81
N ALA A 208 11.61 -3.03 5.74
CA ALA A 208 10.80 -4.25 5.76
C ALA A 208 9.85 -4.35 4.56
N LEU A 209 9.18 -3.25 4.19
CA LEU A 209 8.33 -3.15 2.99
C LEU A 209 9.14 -3.52 1.73
N HIS A 210 10.31 -2.93 1.54
CA HIS A 210 11.17 -3.24 0.40
C HIS A 210 11.66 -4.69 0.39
N ARG A 211 12.09 -5.25 1.53
CA ARG A 211 12.50 -6.66 1.61
C ARG A 211 11.35 -7.62 1.27
N ALA A 212 10.13 -7.33 1.74
CA ALA A 212 8.94 -8.12 1.41
C ALA A 212 8.54 -7.98 -0.08
N GLY A 213 8.66 -6.78 -0.66
CA GLY A 213 8.41 -6.54 -2.08
C GLY A 213 9.42 -7.22 -3.00
N VAL A 214 10.72 -7.11 -2.70
CA VAL A 214 11.80 -7.82 -3.41
C VAL A 214 11.62 -9.34 -3.31
N SER A 215 11.28 -9.85 -2.14
CA SER A 215 11.05 -11.31 -1.96
C SER A 215 9.87 -11.82 -2.77
N PHE A 216 8.81 -11.01 -2.95
CA PHE A 216 7.68 -11.35 -3.81
C PHE A 216 8.02 -11.25 -5.30
N ALA A 217 8.76 -10.22 -5.70
CA ALA A 217 9.22 -10.05 -7.08
C ALA A 217 10.19 -11.16 -7.52
N ALA A 218 10.94 -11.75 -6.59
CA ALA A 218 11.86 -12.86 -6.81
C ALA A 218 11.23 -14.27 -6.68
N LEU A 219 9.90 -14.39 -6.56
CA LEU A 219 9.25 -15.70 -6.57
C LEU A 219 9.38 -16.33 -7.96
N GLU A 220 10.06 -17.47 -8.02
CA GLU A 220 10.37 -18.18 -9.27
C GLU A 220 9.10 -18.68 -9.98
N GLY A 221 9.15 -18.69 -11.31
CA GLY A 221 8.10 -19.24 -12.16
C GLY A 221 8.33 -20.72 -12.50
N PRO A 222 7.34 -21.39 -13.12
CA PRO A 222 7.45 -22.79 -13.54
C PRO A 222 8.36 -23.00 -14.77
N ALA A 223 8.89 -21.94 -15.36
CA ALA A 223 9.74 -21.97 -16.55
C ALA A 223 11.01 -21.13 -16.31
N PRO A 224 12.16 -21.52 -16.90
CA PRO A 224 13.39 -20.73 -16.81
C PRO A 224 13.21 -19.37 -17.50
N GLY A 225 13.67 -18.32 -16.84
CA GLY A 225 13.54 -16.94 -17.30
C GLY A 225 13.29 -15.96 -16.14
N PRO A 226 12.83 -14.74 -16.45
CA PRO A 226 12.49 -13.74 -15.44
C PRO A 226 11.35 -14.22 -14.52
N PRO A 227 11.41 -13.93 -13.22
CA PRO A 227 10.30 -14.17 -12.30
C PRO A 227 8.98 -13.54 -12.80
N PRO A 228 7.83 -14.23 -12.72
CA PRO A 228 6.53 -13.69 -13.16
C PRO A 228 6.14 -12.40 -12.43
N ASN A 229 6.68 -12.19 -11.22
CA ASN A 229 6.43 -11.01 -10.40
C ASN A 229 7.44 -9.88 -10.62
N LEU A 230 8.39 -9.98 -11.56
CA LEU A 230 9.51 -9.02 -11.67
C LEU A 230 9.03 -7.58 -11.92
N LEU A 231 7.94 -7.41 -12.68
CA LEU A 231 7.34 -6.09 -12.95
C LEU A 231 6.81 -5.39 -11.68
N PHE A 232 6.57 -6.12 -10.58
CA PHE A 232 6.21 -5.55 -9.27
C PHE A 232 7.28 -4.60 -8.70
N LEU A 233 8.53 -4.72 -9.14
CA LEU A 233 9.61 -3.82 -8.72
C LEU A 233 9.40 -2.36 -9.13
N GLU A 234 8.59 -2.09 -10.16
CA GLU A 234 8.25 -0.71 -10.55
C GLU A 234 7.33 0.01 -9.55
N PRO A 235 6.16 -0.54 -9.15
CA PRO A 235 5.41 -0.04 -8.00
C PRO A 235 6.27 0.05 -6.73
N LEU A 236 7.18 -0.90 -6.51
CA LEU A 236 8.08 -0.87 -5.35
C LEU A 236 9.10 0.29 -5.40
N ALA A 237 9.49 0.75 -6.59
CA ALA A 237 10.41 1.86 -6.78
C ALA A 237 9.85 3.20 -6.26
N GLU A 238 8.52 3.37 -6.21
CA GLU A 238 7.85 4.59 -5.69
C GLU A 238 8.21 4.87 -4.21
N PHE A 239 8.60 3.83 -3.45
CA PHE A 239 9.05 3.96 -2.05
C PHE A 239 10.56 4.23 -1.91
N SER A 240 11.37 4.05 -2.97
CA SER A 240 12.83 4.17 -2.92
C SER A 240 13.29 5.56 -2.46
N ALA A 241 12.58 6.61 -2.88
CA ALA A 241 12.85 7.99 -2.49
C ALA A 241 12.56 8.30 -1.00
N LYS A 242 11.98 7.35 -0.26
CA LYS A 242 11.72 7.45 1.19
C LYS A 242 12.77 6.73 2.04
N LEU A 243 13.66 5.94 1.44
CA LEU A 243 14.75 5.27 2.15
C LEU A 243 15.93 6.23 2.41
N LEU A 244 16.57 6.08 3.58
CA LEU A 244 17.88 6.65 3.83
C LEU A 244 18.93 6.00 2.93
N ARG A 245 19.98 6.75 2.59
CA ARG A 245 21.10 6.28 1.73
C ARG A 245 21.74 4.97 2.20
N GLN A 246 21.89 4.78 3.52
CA GLN A 246 22.39 3.52 4.09
C GLN A 246 21.44 2.34 3.82
N ASP A 247 20.14 2.56 3.93
CA ASP A 247 19.13 1.51 3.76
C ASP A 247 18.90 1.18 2.30
N LYS A 248 19.01 2.15 1.38
CA LYS A 248 19.07 1.90 -0.07
C LYS A 248 20.15 0.87 -0.41
N ARG A 249 21.37 1.04 0.13
CA ARG A 249 22.48 0.09 -0.07
C ARG A 249 22.22 -1.28 0.56
N ALA A 250 21.58 -1.33 1.73
CA ALA A 250 21.19 -2.59 2.38
C ALA A 250 20.08 -3.35 1.61
N VAL A 251 19.11 -2.62 1.05
CA VAL A 251 18.04 -3.17 0.20
C VAL A 251 18.59 -3.62 -1.16
N LEU A 252 19.51 -2.86 -1.76
CA LEU A 252 20.17 -3.26 -3.01
C LEU A 252 20.94 -4.57 -2.86
N LYS A 253 21.77 -4.68 -1.81
CA LYS A 253 22.47 -5.93 -1.49
C LYS A 253 21.50 -7.11 -1.27
N PHE A 254 20.37 -6.86 -0.62
CA PHE A 254 19.33 -7.88 -0.45
C PHE A 254 18.70 -8.31 -1.78
N ALA A 255 18.41 -7.37 -2.70
CA ALA A 255 17.93 -7.69 -4.04
C ALA A 255 18.95 -8.51 -4.85
N GLU A 256 20.25 -8.21 -4.74
CA GLU A 256 21.32 -8.98 -5.38
C GLU A 256 21.39 -10.43 -4.90
N THR A 257 21.11 -10.69 -3.62
CA THR A 257 20.99 -12.07 -3.09
C THR A 257 19.70 -12.80 -3.53
N LYS A 258 18.79 -12.12 -4.24
CA LYS A 258 17.52 -12.69 -4.72
C LYS A 258 17.46 -12.84 -6.24
N PHE A 259 18.19 -12.01 -6.99
CA PHE A 259 18.28 -12.07 -8.44
C PHE A 259 19.71 -12.44 -8.86
N SER A 260 20.09 -13.70 -8.63
CA SER A 260 21.48 -14.18 -8.81
C SER A 260 21.78 -14.74 -10.21
N SER A 261 20.84 -14.65 -11.16
CA SER A 261 21.03 -15.04 -12.56
C SER A 261 21.56 -13.87 -13.39
N MET A 262 22.78 -14.01 -13.93
CA MET A 262 23.51 -12.96 -14.66
C MET A 262 23.02 -12.71 -16.10
N GLN A 263 21.76 -13.06 -16.41
CA GLN A 263 21.15 -12.88 -17.72
C GLN A 263 20.40 -11.55 -17.76
N TRP A 264 20.95 -10.57 -18.48
CA TRP A 264 20.39 -9.21 -18.58
C TRP A 264 19.71 -9.01 -19.94
N GLY A 265 18.47 -9.48 -20.06
CA GLY A 265 17.58 -9.20 -21.21
C GLY A 265 16.70 -7.95 -21.00
N GLU A 266 16.00 -7.51 -22.05
CA GLU A 266 15.04 -6.38 -21.98
C GLU A 266 13.94 -6.61 -20.94
N GLU A 267 13.48 -7.86 -20.86
CA GLU A 267 12.60 -8.42 -19.85
C GLU A 267 13.04 -8.17 -18.38
N TRP A 268 14.34 -7.95 -18.13
CA TRP A 268 14.89 -7.60 -16.80
C TRP A 268 14.91 -6.08 -16.53
N ALA A 269 14.42 -5.25 -17.45
CA ALA A 269 14.34 -3.80 -17.28
C ALA A 269 13.66 -3.32 -15.97
N PRO A 270 12.61 -3.97 -15.42
CA PRO A 270 12.05 -3.58 -14.12
C PRO A 270 13.05 -3.71 -12.97
N LEU A 271 13.92 -4.74 -12.99
CA LEU A 271 14.99 -4.89 -12.01
C LEU A 271 16.06 -3.81 -12.18
N LEU A 272 16.47 -3.52 -13.42
CA LEU A 272 17.46 -2.48 -13.70
C LEU A 272 16.96 -1.09 -13.25
N ALA A 273 15.71 -0.74 -13.57
CA ALA A 273 15.08 0.50 -13.12
C ALA A 273 15.01 0.60 -11.59
N TYR A 274 14.64 -0.50 -10.91
CA TYR A 274 14.60 -0.56 -9.45
C TYR A 274 15.99 -0.42 -8.82
N ARG A 275 17.01 -1.11 -9.35
CA ARG A 275 18.43 -0.94 -8.94
C ARG A 275 18.86 0.51 -9.06
N ASN A 276 18.57 1.17 -10.19
CA ASN A 276 18.91 2.57 -10.41
C ASN A 276 18.24 3.49 -9.35
N SER A 277 16.98 3.26 -9.00
CA SER A 277 16.29 4.03 -7.94
C SER A 277 16.92 3.92 -6.54
N LEU A 278 17.63 2.81 -6.27
CA LEU A 278 18.40 2.57 -5.06
C LEU A 278 19.84 3.11 -5.14
N LEU A 279 20.37 3.32 -6.34
CA LEU A 279 21.70 3.90 -6.58
C LEU A 279 21.68 5.43 -6.67
N THR A 280 20.57 6.04 -7.12
CA THR A 280 20.40 7.50 -7.09
C THR A 280 20.39 7.98 -5.64
N ASP A 281 21.40 8.74 -5.25
CA ASP A 281 21.41 9.46 -3.98
C ASP A 281 20.22 10.44 -3.94
N ALA A 282 19.50 10.46 -2.81
CA ALA A 282 18.55 11.54 -2.56
C ALA A 282 19.34 12.85 -2.40
N PRO A 283 18.81 14.01 -2.84
CA PRO A 283 19.44 15.29 -2.54
C PRO A 283 19.62 15.41 -1.03
N ASP A 284 20.85 15.69 -0.61
CA ASP A 284 21.27 15.65 0.77
C ASP A 284 20.36 16.54 1.64
N GLU A 285 19.96 16.04 2.81
CA GLU A 285 19.27 16.85 3.82
C GLU A 285 20.33 17.76 4.44
N ARG A 286 20.74 18.79 3.67
CA ARG A 286 21.74 19.78 4.08
C ARG A 286 21.38 20.23 5.49
N PRO A 287 22.29 20.08 6.47
CA PRO A 287 22.09 20.71 7.78
C PRO A 287 21.75 22.18 7.54
N PRO A 288 20.72 22.74 8.21
CA PRO A 288 20.40 24.15 8.04
C PRO A 288 21.68 24.96 8.29
N PRO A 289 22.07 25.87 7.38
CA PRO A 289 23.37 26.54 7.47
C PRO A 289 23.45 27.21 8.83
N ALA A 290 24.50 26.87 9.59
CA ALA A 290 24.64 27.28 10.98
C ALA A 290 24.38 28.79 11.09
N ARG A 291 23.33 29.18 11.83
CA ARG A 291 22.96 30.59 12.01
C ARG A 291 24.19 31.32 12.57
N ARG A 292 24.86 32.08 11.70
CA ARG A 292 25.89 33.02 12.13
C ARG A 292 25.20 34.03 13.04
N HIS A 293 25.42 33.89 14.35
CA HIS A 293 25.03 34.89 15.31
C HIS A 293 25.74 36.19 14.92
N TYR A 294 24.99 37.14 14.36
CA TYR A 294 25.49 38.49 14.18
C TYR A 294 25.71 39.07 15.57
N THR A 295 26.98 39.11 16.02
CA THR A 295 27.36 39.81 17.23
C THR A 295 27.11 41.29 17.01
N ARG A 296 25.96 41.78 17.49
CA ARG A 296 25.60 43.20 17.49
C ARG A 296 26.67 43.98 18.25
N ARG A 297 27.61 44.59 17.51
CA ARG A 297 28.70 45.38 18.08
C ARG A 297 28.12 46.63 18.73
N ALA A 298 27.99 46.61 20.05
CA ALA A 298 27.53 47.76 20.81
C ALA A 298 28.61 48.86 20.81
N ARG A 299 28.42 49.86 19.97
CA ARG A 299 29.02 51.21 20.00
C ARG A 299 27.98 52.16 19.41
N GLY A 300 27.51 53.20 20.11
CA GLY A 300 27.74 53.55 21.51
C GLY A 300 26.59 54.40 22.05
N ALA A 301 26.70 54.81 23.31
CA ALA A 301 25.87 55.85 23.90
C ALA A 301 26.74 57.11 24.14
N ALA A 302 26.10 58.28 24.12
CA ALA A 302 26.68 59.63 23.94
C ALA A 302 27.16 59.92 22.50
N GLY A 303 26.79 61.04 21.86
CA GLY A 303 25.79 62.06 22.27
C GLY A 303 25.98 63.38 21.52
N GLY A 304 24.87 64.05 21.17
CA GLY A 304 24.86 65.44 20.69
C GLY A 304 24.89 65.67 19.17
N ALA A 305 24.46 66.88 18.79
CA ALA A 305 24.47 67.51 17.46
C ALA A 305 23.45 67.03 16.39
N ALA A 306 22.32 67.75 16.34
CA ALA A 306 21.78 68.31 15.07
C ALA A 306 22.63 69.57 14.70
N PRO A 307 22.59 70.18 13.49
CA PRO A 307 21.45 70.33 12.57
C PRO A 307 21.77 69.77 11.15
N GLU A 308 21.19 70.13 9.98
CA GLU A 308 20.26 71.21 9.54
C GLU A 308 19.36 70.70 8.37
N SER A 309 18.91 71.58 7.45
CA SER A 309 18.11 71.31 6.24
C SER A 309 18.95 71.07 4.98
N ASP A 310 18.33 70.51 3.92
CA ASP A 310 18.06 71.24 2.65
C ASP A 310 17.27 70.37 1.64
N ASP A 311 16.69 71.03 0.64
CA ASP A 311 15.58 70.61 -0.22
C ASP A 311 15.90 69.73 -1.45
N ALA A 312 14.81 69.31 -2.13
CA ALA A 312 14.70 68.85 -3.54
C ALA A 312 15.30 67.47 -3.89
N ASP A 313 14.68 66.60 -4.68
CA ASP A 313 13.72 66.80 -5.78
C ASP A 313 12.75 65.61 -5.94
N ASP A 314 11.53 65.88 -6.44
CA ASP A 314 10.59 64.89 -6.99
C ASP A 314 10.33 65.20 -8.47
N PRO A 315 10.53 64.21 -9.37
CA PRO A 315 9.79 64.19 -10.62
C PRO A 315 9.09 62.84 -10.85
N HIS A 316 7.85 62.75 -10.39
CA HIS A 316 6.67 62.55 -11.24
C HIS A 316 6.93 61.86 -12.60
N TYR A 317 6.49 60.61 -12.76
CA TYR A 317 6.29 60.00 -14.08
C TYR A 317 4.89 59.41 -14.19
N SER A 318 4.11 59.93 -15.12
CA SER A 318 2.76 59.46 -15.43
C SER A 318 2.80 58.39 -16.53
N ASP A 319 1.89 57.43 -16.42
CA ASP A 319 1.50 56.47 -17.45
C ASP A 319 0.46 57.13 -18.42
N PRO A 320 -0.10 56.43 -19.42
CA PRO A 320 0.46 55.98 -20.70
C PRO A 320 -0.14 56.74 -21.92
N GLU A 321 0.35 56.46 -23.14
CA GLU A 321 -0.49 56.06 -24.32
C GLU A 321 0.33 55.90 -25.62
N ILE A 322 0.16 54.76 -26.30
CA ILE A 322 -0.21 54.55 -27.72
C ILE A 322 -0.32 53.03 -27.96
#